data_AF-A0A2E3HTN1-F1
#
_entry.id   AF-A0A2E3HTN1-F1
#
_cell.length_a   1.000
_cell.length_b   1.000
_cell.length_c   1.000
_cell.angle_alpha   90.00
_cell.angle_beta   90.00
_cell.angle_gamma   90.00
#
_symmetry.space_group_name_H-M   'P 1'
#
loop_
_entity.id
_entity.type
_entity.pdbx_description
1 polymer ?
#
loop_
_entity_poly.entity_id
_entity_poly.type
_entity_poly.pdbx_seq_one_letter_code
_entity_poly.pdbx_strand_id
1 'polypeptide(L)'
;MNDHRLDFESVIYYHIGKCGGTTLINLLSRSGSAKRSLRLHGPLYKEEGDYEDSVSSFKNFLLNLDIINKSRKDFIYGHLPYGIEGFLERDFFSITSLRNPIERTLSDYSFGIDRGLFSRSDSIEELIDRNRLVTNMMCRQLGGLDLFFSECSDKHLDRALNNLQTKINLVFDSSAFLEALKVLISVFNLPSFLFQNFNITSRKCVLSERELQIIKDNNKYDTLLYQSVFVDRKVIINFDEIYQKDQLNEGNDILFVSPYLRVNGKHWNLLGNKCVEKLVAKINRSGLHLIK
;
A
#
# COMPACT_ATOMS: atom_id res chain seq x y z
N MET A 1 0.29 -29.08 -18.69
CA MET A 1 0.73 -27.83 -18.04
C MET A 1 -0.48 -27.31 -17.30
N ASN A 2 -0.46 -27.37 -15.97
CA ASN A 2 -1.56 -26.84 -15.17
C ASN A 2 -1.50 -25.31 -15.26
N ASP A 3 -2.59 -24.70 -15.71
CA ASP A 3 -2.77 -23.27 -15.72
C ASP A 3 -2.92 -22.82 -14.26
N HIS A 4 -1.81 -22.41 -13.63
CA HIS A 4 -1.76 -21.99 -12.23
C HIS A 4 -2.20 -20.52 -12.04
N ARG A 5 -2.91 -19.93 -13.01
CA ARG A 5 -3.42 -18.56 -12.90
C ARG A 5 -4.47 -18.48 -11.81
N LEU A 6 -4.24 -17.60 -10.85
CA LEU A 6 -5.26 -17.25 -9.88
C LEU A 6 -6.17 -16.23 -10.55
N ASP A 7 -7.45 -16.56 -10.71
CA ASP A 7 -8.44 -15.52 -10.97
C ASP A 7 -8.36 -14.49 -9.82
N PHE A 8 -8.47 -13.20 -10.13
CA PHE A 8 -8.43 -12.10 -9.17
C PHE A 8 -9.70 -12.11 -8.30
N GLU A 9 -9.92 -13.17 -7.51
CA GLU A 9 -11.19 -13.39 -6.82
C GLU A 9 -11.15 -13.04 -5.33
N SER A 10 -9.96 -12.86 -4.74
CA SER A 10 -9.78 -12.49 -3.33
C SER A 10 -8.36 -11.99 -3.03
N VAL A 11 -8.16 -10.67 -3.11
CA VAL A 11 -6.92 -9.98 -2.75
C VAL A 11 -7.18 -9.07 -1.55
N ILE A 12 -6.29 -9.13 -0.56
CA ILE A 12 -6.26 -8.16 0.52
C ILE A 12 -4.96 -7.37 0.49
N TYR A 13 -5.06 -6.04 0.49
CA TYR A 13 -3.90 -5.16 0.59
C TYR A 13 -3.88 -4.46 1.94
N TYR A 14 -2.91 -4.87 2.76
CA TYR A 14 -2.55 -4.22 4.01
C TYR A 14 -1.83 -2.91 3.71
N HIS A 15 -2.62 -1.88 3.40
CA HIS A 15 -2.08 -0.59 3.02
C HIS A 15 -1.47 0.10 4.24
N ILE A 16 -0.15 0.13 4.33
CA ILE A 16 0.56 0.91 5.33
C ILE A 16 0.65 2.36 4.85
N GLY A 17 0.27 3.30 5.72
CA GLY A 17 0.32 4.72 5.42
C GLY A 17 1.69 5.17 4.91
N LYS A 18 1.69 5.88 3.78
CA LYS A 18 2.90 6.48 3.15
C LYS A 18 3.93 5.50 2.59
N CYS A 19 3.56 4.23 2.40
CA CYS A 19 4.38 3.22 1.71
C CYS A 19 4.06 3.08 0.22
N GLY A 20 3.61 4.17 -0.45
CA GLY A 20 3.34 4.18 -1.89
C GLY A 20 2.04 3.48 -2.34
N GLY A 21 1.22 2.99 -1.41
CA GLY A 21 0.07 2.14 -1.73
C GLY A 21 -1.08 2.80 -2.50
N THR A 22 -1.17 4.14 -2.54
CA THR A 22 -2.26 4.81 -3.27
C THR A 22 -2.23 4.48 -4.77
N THR A 23 -1.04 4.48 -5.39
CA THR A 23 -0.93 4.15 -6.81
C THR A 23 -1.39 2.70 -7.04
N LEU A 24 -0.88 1.74 -6.24
CA LEU A 24 -1.28 0.33 -6.34
C LEU A 24 -2.80 0.16 -6.24
N ILE A 25 -3.41 0.75 -5.21
CA ILE A 25 -4.86 0.73 -4.98
C ILE A 25 -5.60 1.23 -6.21
N ASN A 26 -5.15 2.35 -6.80
CA ASN A 26 -5.83 2.93 -7.95
C ASN A 26 -5.74 2.04 -9.20
N LEU A 27 -4.63 1.35 -9.39
CA LEU A 27 -4.46 0.41 -10.50
C LEU A 27 -5.31 -0.85 -10.29
N LEU A 28 -5.15 -1.52 -9.14
CA LEU A 28 -5.85 -2.78 -8.85
C LEU A 28 -7.37 -2.64 -8.78
N SER A 29 -7.87 -1.56 -8.15
CA SER A 29 -9.32 -1.30 -8.08
C SER A 29 -9.96 -1.02 -9.45
N ARG A 30 -9.16 -0.67 -10.46
CA ARG A 30 -9.61 -0.40 -11.83
C ARG A 30 -9.33 -1.55 -12.81
N SER A 31 -8.38 -2.43 -12.50
CA SER A 31 -8.09 -3.62 -13.30
C SER A 31 -9.05 -4.78 -13.00
N GLY A 32 -9.59 -4.85 -11.79
CA GLY A 32 -10.74 -5.70 -11.48
C GLY A 32 -12.07 -5.04 -11.86
N SER A 33 -13.18 -5.79 -11.77
CA SER A 33 -14.51 -5.17 -11.80
C SER A 33 -14.61 -4.21 -10.61
N ALA A 34 -14.46 -2.89 -10.82
CA ALA A 34 -14.41 -1.88 -9.76
C ALA A 34 -15.51 -2.02 -8.68
N LYS A 35 -16.67 -2.57 -9.06
CA LYS A 35 -17.80 -2.95 -8.17
C LYS A 35 -17.45 -3.97 -7.06
N ARG A 36 -16.41 -4.77 -7.27
CA ARG A 36 -15.94 -5.84 -6.37
C ARG A 36 -14.75 -5.39 -5.50
N SER A 37 -14.29 -4.15 -5.62
CA SER A 37 -13.35 -3.56 -4.66
C SER A 37 -14.08 -2.99 -3.45
N LEU A 38 -13.47 -3.08 -2.26
CA LEU A 38 -13.96 -2.48 -1.03
C LEU A 38 -12.81 -1.76 -0.31
N ARG A 39 -12.96 -0.45 -0.16
CA ARG A 39 -12.10 0.35 0.70
C ARG A 39 -12.64 0.36 2.11
N LEU A 40 -11.80 -0.05 3.05
CA LEU A 40 -12.08 0.08 4.47
C LEU A 40 -11.50 1.42 4.94
N HIS A 41 -12.41 2.39 5.09
CA HIS A 41 -12.07 3.76 5.46
C HIS A 41 -11.75 3.89 6.94
N GLY A 42 -10.88 4.83 7.26
CA GLY A 42 -10.48 5.16 8.62
C GLY A 42 -8.97 5.06 8.82
N PRO A 43 -8.46 5.71 9.88
CA PRO A 43 -7.10 5.51 10.33
C PRO A 43 -6.94 4.07 10.88
N LEU A 44 -5.68 3.67 11.07
CA LEU A 44 -5.35 2.43 11.77
C LEU A 44 -5.87 2.53 13.22
N TYR A 45 -5.49 3.61 13.91
CA TYR A 45 -5.89 3.92 15.29
C TYR A 45 -6.89 5.07 15.34
N LYS A 46 -7.76 5.10 16.36
CA LYS A 46 -8.48 6.33 16.69
C LYS A 46 -7.52 7.21 17.51
N GLU A 47 -7.11 8.34 16.97
CA GLU A 47 -6.20 9.29 17.62
C GLU A 47 -6.97 10.26 18.53
N GLU A 48 -6.31 10.81 19.56
CA GLU A 48 -6.87 11.96 20.29
C GLU A 48 -7.02 13.15 19.33
N GLY A 49 -8.24 13.69 19.23
CA GLY A 49 -8.56 14.77 18.28
C GLY A 49 -9.15 14.29 16.96
N ASP A 50 -9.29 12.98 16.73
CA ASP A 50 -10.20 12.48 15.70
C ASP A 50 -11.63 12.97 15.99
N TYR A 51 -12.36 13.39 14.94
CA TYR A 51 -13.78 13.73 15.04
C TYR A 51 -14.52 12.65 15.83
N GLU A 52 -15.42 13.02 16.75
CA GLU A 52 -16.10 12.07 17.65
C GLU A 52 -16.71 10.86 16.90
N ASP A 53 -17.18 11.09 15.67
CA ASP A 53 -17.80 10.10 14.77
C ASP A 53 -16.82 9.29 13.90
N SER A 54 -15.50 9.50 13.99
CA SER A 54 -14.53 8.76 13.18
C SER A 54 -14.50 7.27 13.60
N VAL A 55 -14.52 6.40 12.60
CA VAL A 55 -14.48 4.93 12.74
C VAL A 55 -13.13 4.45 12.22
N SER A 56 -12.39 3.69 13.03
CA SER A 56 -11.13 3.06 12.59
C SER A 56 -11.39 2.09 11.43
N SER A 57 -10.37 1.85 10.61
CA SER A 57 -10.42 0.88 9.52
C SER A 57 -10.84 -0.52 9.99
N PHE A 58 -10.41 -0.95 11.19
CA PHE A 58 -10.78 -2.24 11.77
C PHE A 58 -12.24 -2.27 12.22
N LYS A 59 -12.76 -1.21 12.83
CA LYS A 59 -14.20 -1.14 13.14
C LYS A 59 -15.03 -1.09 11.85
N ASN A 60 -14.55 -0.39 10.81
CA ASN A 60 -15.17 -0.39 9.50
C ASN A 60 -15.18 -1.79 8.86
N PHE A 61 -14.08 -2.55 9.01
CA PHE A 61 -14.01 -3.95 8.61
C PHE A 61 -15.10 -4.79 9.27
N LEU A 62 -15.22 -4.73 10.60
CA LEU A 62 -16.24 -5.49 11.34
C LEU A 62 -17.67 -5.14 10.89
N LEU A 63 -17.96 -3.86 10.65
CA LEU A 63 -19.26 -3.40 10.14
C LEU A 63 -19.57 -3.92 8.72
N ASN A 64 -18.55 -4.27 7.95
CA ASN A 64 -18.68 -4.77 6.58
C ASN A 64 -18.41 -6.28 6.45
N LEU A 65 -18.17 -7.00 7.55
CA LEU A 65 -17.74 -8.40 7.52
C LEU A 65 -18.72 -9.30 6.75
N ASP A 66 -20.01 -9.15 7.05
CA ASP A 66 -21.09 -9.84 6.34
C ASP A 66 -21.07 -9.58 4.83
N ILE A 67 -20.84 -8.33 4.43
CA ILE A 67 -20.78 -7.93 3.02
C ILE A 67 -19.54 -8.54 2.39
N ILE A 68 -18.40 -8.52 3.08
CA ILE A 68 -17.14 -9.09 2.61
C ILE A 68 -17.32 -10.59 2.32
N ASN A 69 -17.91 -11.34 3.25
CA ASN A 69 -18.11 -12.79 3.11
C ASN A 69 -19.19 -13.11 2.05
N LYS A 70 -20.32 -12.39 2.02
CA LYS A 70 -21.44 -12.68 1.11
C LYS A 70 -21.24 -12.19 -0.32
N SER A 71 -20.67 -11.00 -0.51
CA SER A 71 -20.65 -10.32 -1.82
C SER A 71 -19.44 -10.65 -2.69
N ARG A 72 -18.58 -11.58 -2.25
CA ARG A 72 -17.35 -12.00 -2.93
C ARG A 72 -16.53 -10.80 -3.42
N LYS A 73 -16.14 -9.92 -2.50
CA LYS A 73 -15.25 -8.79 -2.80
C LYS A 73 -13.88 -9.30 -3.23
N ASP A 74 -13.45 -8.87 -4.41
CA ASP A 74 -12.20 -9.33 -5.05
C ASP A 74 -10.99 -8.58 -4.55
N PHE A 75 -11.18 -7.33 -4.11
CA PHE A 75 -10.08 -6.50 -3.64
C PHE A 75 -10.47 -5.70 -2.41
N ILE A 76 -9.95 -6.09 -1.25
CA ILE A 76 -10.17 -5.42 0.02
C ILE A 76 -8.88 -4.69 0.38
N TYR A 77 -9.00 -3.43 0.79
CA TYR A 77 -7.82 -2.67 1.18
C TYR A 77 -8.16 -1.57 2.19
N GLY A 78 -7.18 -1.23 3.00
CA GLY A 78 -7.28 -0.20 4.01
C GLY A 78 -6.09 -0.22 4.95
N HIS A 79 -6.06 0.71 5.89
CA HIS A 79 -5.08 0.73 6.98
C HIS A 79 -5.45 -0.34 8.01
N LEU A 80 -5.43 -1.61 7.64
CA LEU A 80 -5.94 -2.70 8.46
C LEU A 80 -4.81 -3.30 9.31
N PRO A 81 -5.08 -3.64 10.58
CA PRO A 81 -4.19 -4.52 11.32
C PRO A 81 -4.12 -5.89 10.64
N TYR A 82 -2.95 -6.50 10.69
CA TYR A 82 -2.76 -7.88 10.24
C TYR A 82 -3.52 -8.86 11.16
N GLY A 83 -4.01 -9.97 10.60
CA GLY A 83 -4.73 -11.02 11.33
C GLY A 83 -6.25 -10.94 11.18
N ILE A 84 -6.76 -10.02 10.37
CA ILE A 84 -8.19 -9.95 10.06
C ILE A 84 -8.66 -11.13 9.19
N GLU A 85 -7.75 -11.88 8.57
CA GLU A 85 -8.05 -13.11 7.83
C GLU A 85 -8.73 -14.15 8.71
N GLY A 86 -8.46 -14.15 10.02
CA GLY A 86 -9.12 -15.06 10.97
C GLY A 86 -10.63 -14.89 11.07
N PHE A 87 -11.19 -13.80 10.53
CA PHE A 87 -12.64 -13.55 10.47
C PHE A 87 -13.25 -13.86 9.09
N LEU A 88 -12.42 -14.13 8.08
CA LEU A 88 -12.86 -14.29 6.70
C LEU A 88 -13.23 -15.76 6.43
N GLU A 89 -14.30 -15.97 5.68
CA GLU A 89 -14.79 -17.32 5.33
C GLU A 89 -14.00 -17.99 4.18
N ARG A 90 -12.98 -17.30 3.66
CA ARG A 90 -12.14 -17.77 2.55
C ARG A 90 -10.75 -17.15 2.60
N ASP A 91 -9.82 -17.78 1.89
CA ASP A 91 -8.46 -17.30 1.78
C ASP A 91 -8.36 -16.08 0.86
N PHE A 92 -7.40 -15.21 1.17
CA PHE A 92 -7.07 -14.03 0.37
C PHE A 92 -5.58 -14.04 0.04
N PHE A 93 -5.24 -13.66 -1.19
CA PHE A 93 -3.88 -13.30 -1.53
C PHE A 93 -3.54 -11.97 -0.88
N SER A 94 -2.69 -12.01 0.14
CA SER A 94 -2.30 -10.87 0.94
C SER A 94 -1.07 -10.15 0.38
N ILE A 95 -1.19 -8.83 0.30
CA ILE A 95 -0.14 -7.94 -0.20
C ILE A 95 0.14 -6.89 0.86
N THR A 96 1.41 -6.52 1.03
CA THR A 96 1.79 -5.29 1.74
C THR A 96 3.01 -4.66 1.08
N SER A 97 3.19 -3.36 1.34
CA SER A 97 4.40 -2.64 0.94
C SER A 97 5.02 -1.98 2.15
N LEU A 98 6.34 -2.09 2.22
CA LEU A 98 7.15 -1.43 3.23
C LEU A 98 7.91 -0.27 2.58
N ARG A 99 8.45 0.61 3.41
CA ARG A 99 9.27 1.73 2.98
C ARG A 99 10.32 2.00 4.03
N ASN A 100 11.45 2.59 3.62
CA ASN A 100 12.43 3.11 4.57
C ASN A 100 11.70 3.91 5.69
N PRO A 101 11.87 3.54 6.98
CA PRO A 101 11.06 4.08 8.07
C PRO A 101 11.17 5.60 8.23
N ILE A 102 12.36 6.14 7.96
CA ILE A 102 12.62 7.57 8.07
C ILE A 102 11.91 8.29 6.94
N GLU A 103 12.04 7.80 5.71
CA GLU A 103 11.31 8.38 4.57
C GLU A 103 9.79 8.28 4.71
N ARG A 104 9.29 7.17 5.26
CA ARG A 104 7.86 6.97 5.55
C ARG A 104 7.36 8.02 6.54
N THR A 105 8.09 8.23 7.64
CA THR A 105 7.75 9.24 8.65
C THR A 105 7.84 10.65 8.10
N LEU A 106 8.88 10.98 7.32
CA LEU A 106 9.01 12.28 6.64
C LEU A 106 7.88 12.54 5.64
N SER A 107 7.43 11.50 4.95
CA SER A 107 6.29 11.58 4.05
C SER A 107 4.97 11.77 4.78
N ASP A 108 4.87 11.25 6.01
CA ASP A 108 3.69 11.44 6.86
C ASP A 108 3.65 12.85 7.44
N TYR A 109 4.80 13.31 7.94
CA TYR A 109 5.03 14.69 8.35
C TYR A 109 4.69 15.65 7.20
N SER A 110 5.30 15.49 6.02
CA SER A 110 5.00 16.39 4.90
C SER A 110 3.52 16.38 4.50
N PHE A 111 2.84 15.24 4.59
CA PHE A 111 1.42 15.15 4.32
C PHE A 111 0.55 15.88 5.33
N GLY A 112 0.83 15.77 6.63
CA GLY A 112 0.02 16.48 7.62
C GLY A 112 0.22 17.99 7.57
N ILE A 113 1.42 18.50 7.19
CA ILE A 113 1.60 19.91 6.83
C ILE A 113 0.71 20.29 5.64
N ASP A 114 0.77 19.52 4.55
CA ASP A 114 -0.02 19.79 3.35
C ASP A 114 -1.54 19.77 3.61
N ARG A 115 -1.97 19.05 4.66
CA ARG A 115 -3.38 18.96 5.09
C ARG A 115 -3.75 19.94 6.21
N GLY A 116 -2.82 20.77 6.67
CA GLY A 116 -3.04 21.69 7.79
C GLY A 116 -3.29 21.00 9.13
N LEU A 117 -2.87 19.73 9.27
CA LEU A 117 -2.96 18.99 10.53
C LEU A 117 -1.92 19.50 11.51
N PHE A 118 -0.72 19.83 11.06
CA PHE A 118 0.33 20.44 11.87
C PHE A 118 1.12 21.46 11.05
N SER A 119 1.86 22.31 11.75
CA SER A 119 2.72 23.36 11.19
C SER A 119 4.16 22.88 11.07
N ARG A 120 4.95 23.53 10.22
CA ARG A 120 6.42 23.37 10.16
C ARG A 120 7.13 23.81 11.44
N SER A 121 6.46 24.63 12.24
CA SER A 121 6.96 25.10 13.54
C SER A 121 6.67 24.15 14.68
N ASP A 122 5.84 23.12 14.47
CA ASP A 122 5.49 22.18 15.52
C ASP A 122 6.68 21.28 15.83
N SER A 123 6.91 21.00 17.11
CA SER A 123 7.99 20.10 17.53
C SER A 123 7.67 18.66 17.10
N ILE A 124 8.59 18.04 16.35
CA ILE A 124 8.49 16.62 15.98
C ILE A 124 8.34 15.73 17.22
N GLU A 125 9.05 16.04 18.30
CA GLU A 125 8.98 15.33 19.58
C GLU A 125 7.57 15.40 20.17
N GLU A 126 6.99 16.61 20.25
CA GLU A 126 5.63 16.81 20.77
C GLU A 126 4.57 16.13 19.89
N LEU A 127 4.76 16.13 18.56
CA LEU A 127 3.86 15.43 17.65
C LEU A 127 3.90 13.91 17.86
N ILE A 128 5.06 13.34 18.16
CA ILE A 128 5.22 11.92 18.48
C ILE A 128 4.60 11.61 19.85
N ASP A 129 4.91 12.41 20.87
CA ASP A 129 4.41 12.22 22.24
C ASP A 129 2.88 12.28 22.31
N ARG A 130 2.26 13.14 21.49
CA ARG A 130 0.80 13.24 21.34
C ARG A 130 0.22 12.26 20.33
N ASN A 131 1.02 11.33 19.82
CA ASN A 131 0.63 10.32 18.83
C ASN A 131 0.02 10.90 17.53
N ARG A 132 0.35 12.15 17.18
CA ARG A 132 -0.07 12.82 15.93
C ARG A 132 0.87 12.52 14.76
N LEU A 133 2.08 12.06 15.07
CA LEU A 133 3.04 11.51 14.11
C LEU A 133 3.41 10.10 14.55
N VAL A 134 2.61 9.12 14.12
CA VAL A 134 2.71 7.74 14.60
C VAL A 134 4.00 7.06 14.16
N THR A 135 4.73 6.51 15.13
CA THR A 135 6.01 5.82 14.94
C THR A 135 5.88 4.30 15.03
N ASN A 136 6.84 3.59 14.42
CA ASN A 136 6.84 2.13 14.28
C ASN A 136 5.55 1.57 13.64
N MET A 137 4.97 2.31 12.69
CA MET A 137 3.68 1.97 12.08
C MET A 137 3.70 0.61 11.38
N MET A 138 4.82 0.25 10.72
CA MET A 138 4.90 -1.04 10.01
C MET A 138 4.84 -2.20 11.01
N CYS A 139 5.63 -2.16 12.09
CA CYS A 139 5.59 -3.17 13.15
C CYS A 139 4.23 -3.23 13.84
N ARG A 140 3.66 -2.07 14.16
CA ARG A 140 2.34 -1.95 14.79
C ARG A 140 1.23 -2.59 13.96
N GLN A 141 1.18 -2.25 12.68
CA GLN A 141 0.15 -2.76 11.78
C GLN A 141 0.31 -4.26 11.51
N LEU A 142 1.55 -4.74 11.36
CA LEU A 142 1.85 -6.13 10.99
C LEU A 142 2.03 -7.08 12.18
N GLY A 143 2.14 -6.55 13.40
CA GLY A 143 2.32 -7.33 14.63
C GLY A 143 1.10 -8.16 15.05
N GLY A 144 -0.08 -7.86 14.50
CA GLY A 144 -1.32 -8.59 14.74
C GLY A 144 -2.33 -7.85 15.62
N LEU A 145 -3.58 -8.32 15.58
CA LEU A 145 -4.73 -7.70 16.26
C LEU A 145 -4.60 -7.62 17.79
N ASP A 146 -3.99 -8.60 18.43
CA ASP A 146 -3.88 -8.68 19.90
C ASP A 146 -2.79 -7.76 20.46
N LEU A 147 -1.80 -7.37 19.64
CA LEU A 147 -0.82 -6.33 19.99
C LEU A 147 -1.25 -4.93 19.56
N PHE A 148 -2.30 -4.85 18.74
CA PHE A 148 -2.68 -3.64 18.03
C PHE A 148 -2.77 -2.41 18.93
N PHE A 149 -3.45 -2.53 20.07
CA PHE A 149 -3.70 -1.42 21.01
C PHE A 149 -2.59 -1.21 22.05
N SER A 150 -1.48 -1.95 21.96
CA SER A 150 -0.38 -1.86 22.92
C SER A 150 0.77 -0.96 22.43
N GLU A 151 1.66 -0.58 23.35
CA GLU A 151 2.90 0.09 22.98
C GLU A 151 3.79 -0.81 22.13
N CYS A 152 4.43 -0.23 21.10
CA CYS A 152 5.30 -1.00 20.23
C CYS A 152 6.51 -1.52 21.02
N SER A 153 6.79 -2.81 20.86
CA SER A 153 7.76 -3.55 21.65
C SER A 153 8.46 -4.61 20.79
N ASP A 154 9.42 -5.35 21.36
CA ASP A 154 10.10 -6.45 20.65
C ASP A 154 9.11 -7.51 20.13
N LYS A 155 8.06 -7.81 20.92
CA LYS A 155 6.95 -8.69 20.48
C LYS A 155 6.29 -8.27 19.16
N HIS A 156 6.19 -6.97 18.88
CA HIS A 156 5.63 -6.46 17.63
C HIS A 156 6.58 -6.74 16.47
N LEU A 157 7.88 -6.48 16.67
CA LEU A 157 8.92 -6.76 15.68
C LEU A 157 8.95 -8.25 15.33
N ASP A 158 9.03 -9.12 16.33
CA ASP A 158 9.10 -10.57 16.13
C ASP A 158 7.89 -11.10 15.35
N ARG A 159 6.70 -10.64 15.71
CA ARG A 159 5.47 -11.05 15.01
C ARG A 159 5.35 -10.47 13.63
N ALA A 160 5.67 -9.20 13.43
CA ALA A 160 5.68 -8.60 12.11
C ALA A 160 6.65 -9.34 11.18
N LEU A 161 7.85 -9.68 11.66
CA LEU A 161 8.82 -10.50 10.91
C LEU A 161 8.26 -11.87 10.56
N ASN A 162 7.68 -12.57 11.54
CA ASN A 162 7.10 -13.89 11.31
C ASN A 162 5.94 -13.84 10.29
N ASN A 163 5.05 -12.84 10.40
CA ASN A 163 3.90 -12.68 9.50
C ASN A 163 4.35 -12.36 8.08
N LEU A 164 5.32 -11.46 7.92
CA LEU A 164 5.91 -11.13 6.62
C LEU A 164 6.61 -12.34 5.97
N GLN A 165 7.21 -13.22 6.76
CA GLN A 165 7.98 -14.37 6.25
C GLN A 165 7.11 -15.57 5.92
N THR A 166 6.03 -15.79 6.67
CA THR A 166 5.32 -17.08 6.66
C THR A 166 3.86 -16.99 6.27
N LYS A 167 3.28 -15.79 6.24
CA LYS A 167 1.82 -15.62 6.08
C LYS A 167 1.41 -14.66 4.99
N ILE A 168 2.13 -13.53 4.84
CA ILE A 168 1.83 -12.58 3.78
C ILE A 168 2.30 -13.17 2.45
N ASN A 169 1.55 -13.02 1.35
CA ASN A 169 1.89 -13.66 0.07
C ASN A 169 2.82 -12.80 -0.79
N LEU A 170 2.71 -11.47 -0.70
CA LEU A 170 3.61 -10.55 -1.39
C LEU A 170 3.99 -9.38 -0.49
N VAL A 171 5.31 -9.22 -0.31
CA VAL A 171 5.93 -8.10 0.38
C VAL A 171 6.91 -7.46 -0.57
N PHE A 172 6.83 -6.14 -0.74
CA PHE A 172 7.76 -5.40 -1.58
C PHE A 172 8.16 -4.07 -0.93
N ASP A 173 9.35 -3.58 -1.27
CA ASP A 173 9.75 -2.22 -0.97
C ASP A 173 9.03 -1.28 -1.95
N SER A 174 8.44 -0.19 -1.43
CA SER A 174 7.92 0.92 -2.20
C SER A 174 8.84 1.43 -3.32
N SER A 175 10.16 1.31 -3.18
CA SER A 175 11.14 1.64 -4.24
C SER A 175 11.11 0.68 -5.44
N ALA A 176 10.68 -0.57 -5.22
CA ALA A 176 10.54 -1.65 -6.21
C ALA A 176 9.07 -1.83 -6.67
N PHE A 177 8.29 -0.74 -6.67
CA PHE A 177 6.87 -0.77 -7.01
C PHE A 177 6.59 -1.30 -8.44
N LEU A 178 7.43 -0.96 -9.42
CA LEU A 178 7.22 -1.36 -10.81
C LEU A 178 7.43 -2.88 -10.98
N GLU A 179 8.41 -3.43 -10.28
CA GLU A 179 8.71 -4.86 -10.23
C GLU A 179 7.57 -5.64 -9.58
N ALA A 180 7.07 -5.15 -8.43
CA ALA A 180 5.91 -5.73 -7.77
C ALA A 180 4.67 -5.72 -8.67
N LEU A 181 4.43 -4.62 -9.39
CA LEU A 181 3.29 -4.51 -10.30
C LEU A 181 3.39 -5.49 -11.48
N LYS A 182 4.57 -5.74 -12.04
CA LYS A 182 4.76 -6.78 -13.08
C LYS A 182 4.38 -8.16 -12.58
N VAL A 183 4.74 -8.49 -11.34
CA VAL A 183 4.36 -9.76 -10.73
C VAL A 183 2.85 -9.85 -10.56
N LEU A 184 2.21 -8.79 -10.06
CA LEU A 184 0.76 -8.77 -9.91
C LEU A 184 0.03 -8.88 -11.27
N ILE A 185 0.55 -8.26 -12.33
CA ILE A 185 0.03 -8.41 -13.69
C ILE A 185 0.06 -9.89 -14.10
N SER A 186 1.20 -10.55 -13.90
CA SER A 186 1.38 -11.96 -14.26
C SER A 186 0.50 -12.90 -13.43
N VAL A 187 0.54 -12.78 -12.10
CA VAL A 187 -0.19 -13.66 -11.16
C VAL A 187 -1.69 -13.63 -11.36
N PHE A 188 -2.24 -12.42 -11.56
CA PHE A 188 -3.67 -12.20 -11.65
C PHE A 188 -4.17 -11.96 -13.06
N ASN A 189 -3.30 -12.16 -14.06
CA ASN A 189 -3.61 -11.96 -15.47
C ASN A 189 -4.26 -10.59 -15.75
N LEU A 190 -3.73 -9.53 -15.12
CA LEU A 190 -4.24 -8.17 -15.26
C LEU A 190 -3.86 -7.60 -16.64
N PRO A 191 -4.59 -6.61 -17.17
CA PRO A 191 -4.12 -5.86 -18.33
C PRO A 191 -2.81 -5.13 -18.02
N SER A 192 -2.01 -4.88 -19.05
CA SER A 192 -0.91 -3.93 -18.99
C SER A 192 -1.41 -2.55 -18.57
N PHE A 193 -0.58 -1.75 -17.90
CA PHE A 193 -0.98 -0.44 -17.38
C PHE A 193 -0.20 0.70 -18.03
N LEU A 194 -0.90 1.80 -18.31
CA LEU A 194 -0.31 3.10 -18.61
C LEU A 194 -0.77 4.10 -17.55
N PHE A 195 0.11 4.53 -16.64
CA PHE A 195 -0.33 5.29 -15.48
C PHE A 195 0.60 6.41 -15.03
N GLN A 196 0.08 7.29 -14.17
CA GLN A 196 0.87 8.28 -13.42
C GLN A 196 0.74 8.02 -11.92
N ASN A 197 1.78 8.34 -11.16
CA ASN A 197 1.76 8.19 -9.71
C ASN A 197 0.69 9.07 -9.05
N PHE A 198 0.01 8.51 -8.05
CA PHE A 198 -1.00 9.20 -7.25
C PHE A 198 -0.39 9.71 -5.93
N ASN A 199 -0.95 10.79 -5.39
CA ASN A 199 -0.55 11.36 -4.08
C ASN A 199 0.96 11.67 -3.97
N ILE A 200 1.55 12.24 -5.02
CA ILE A 200 2.92 12.74 -4.96
C ILE A 200 2.93 13.97 -4.04
N THR A 201 3.58 13.87 -2.88
CA THR A 201 3.75 15.01 -1.97
C THR A 201 4.50 16.12 -2.68
N SER A 202 3.92 17.32 -2.69
CA SER A 202 4.38 18.43 -3.51
C SER A 202 5.71 19.04 -3.04
N ARG A 203 6.02 18.92 -1.74
CA ARG A 203 7.22 19.48 -1.12
C ARG A 203 7.78 18.52 -0.08
N LYS A 204 9.03 18.11 -0.23
CA LYS A 204 9.76 17.41 0.85
C LYS A 204 10.07 18.42 1.95
N CYS A 205 9.74 18.10 3.20
CA CYS A 205 10.23 18.87 4.33
C CYS A 205 11.71 18.55 4.57
N VAL A 206 12.50 19.60 4.76
CA VAL A 206 13.90 19.49 5.21
C VAL A 206 13.86 19.63 6.72
N LEU A 207 14.32 18.60 7.42
CA LEU A 207 14.43 18.59 8.88
C LEU A 207 15.88 18.81 9.30
N SER A 208 16.08 19.35 10.49
CA SER A 208 17.39 19.42 11.15
C SER A 208 17.91 18.02 11.50
N GLU A 209 19.22 17.90 11.73
CA GLU A 209 19.83 16.65 12.17
C GLU A 209 19.23 16.14 13.49
N ARG A 210 18.91 17.05 14.42
CA ARG A 210 18.24 16.72 15.68
C ARG A 210 16.88 16.08 15.45
N GLU A 211 16.03 16.70 14.62
CA GLU A 211 14.70 16.17 14.29
C GLU A 211 14.78 14.82 13.57
N LEU A 212 15.75 14.66 12.66
CA LEU A 212 15.99 13.38 12.00
C LEU A 212 16.42 12.30 13.01
N GLN A 213 17.22 12.66 14.02
CA GLN A 213 17.61 11.72 15.06
C GLN A 213 16.43 11.29 15.93
N ILE A 214 15.56 12.24 16.31
CA ILE A 214 14.30 11.94 17.03
C ILE A 214 13.44 10.97 16.23
N ILE A 215 13.29 11.18 14.92
CA ILE A 215 12.55 10.25 14.05
C ILE A 215 13.19 8.86 14.02
N LYS A 216 14.53 8.78 13.92
CA LYS A 216 15.25 7.50 13.91
C LYS A 216 15.03 6.73 15.21
N ASP A 217 15.24 7.39 16.34
CA ASP A 217 15.17 6.76 17.66
C ASP A 217 13.76 6.26 17.95
N ASN A 218 12.74 7.04 17.58
CA ASN A 218 11.35 6.65 17.76
C ASN A 218 10.86 5.62 16.73
N ASN A 219 11.56 5.40 15.61
CA ASN A 219 11.23 4.36 14.62
C ASN A 219 12.23 3.18 14.64
N LYS A 220 12.80 2.87 15.82
CA LYS A 220 13.78 1.78 15.96
C LYS A 220 13.26 0.42 15.49
N TYR A 221 12.00 0.09 15.77
CA TYR A 221 11.44 -1.22 15.43
C TYR A 221 11.17 -1.33 13.94
N ASP A 222 10.61 -0.30 13.32
CA ASP A 222 10.45 -0.25 11.87
C ASP A 222 11.80 -0.30 11.15
N THR A 223 12.85 0.28 11.73
CA THR A 223 14.23 0.20 11.21
C THR A 223 14.75 -1.23 11.23
N LEU A 224 14.65 -1.91 12.36
CA LEU A 224 15.05 -3.31 12.49
C LEU A 224 14.22 -4.22 11.58
N LEU A 225 12.91 -4.00 11.49
CA LEU A 225 12.01 -4.74 10.59
C LEU A 225 12.45 -4.58 9.13
N TYR A 226 12.61 -3.33 8.68
CA TYR A 226 12.94 -3.02 7.28
C TYR A 226 14.34 -3.56 6.91
N GLN A 227 15.33 -3.42 7.80
CA GLN A 227 16.67 -4.00 7.62
C GLN A 227 16.61 -5.53 7.50
N SER A 228 15.92 -6.18 8.44
CA SER A 228 15.77 -7.63 8.46
C SER A 228 15.09 -8.17 7.20
N VAL A 229 14.12 -7.43 6.65
CA VAL A 229 13.38 -7.84 5.44
C VAL A 229 14.22 -7.62 4.19
N PHE A 230 14.73 -6.41 3.92
CA PHE A 230 15.32 -6.10 2.61
C PHE A 230 16.85 -6.10 2.56
N VAL A 231 17.52 -5.90 3.69
CA VAL A 231 19.00 -5.84 3.73
C VAL A 231 19.55 -7.22 4.04
N ASP A 232 19.12 -7.83 5.15
CA ASP A 232 19.77 -9.02 5.69
C ASP A 232 19.29 -10.30 5.03
N ARG A 233 18.01 -10.38 4.69
CA ARG A 233 17.40 -11.62 4.19
C ARG A 233 16.98 -11.57 2.73
N LYS A 234 17.01 -10.39 2.08
CA LYS A 234 16.36 -10.15 0.78
C LYS A 234 14.98 -10.84 0.71
N VAL A 235 14.15 -10.71 1.75
CA VAL A 235 12.75 -11.14 1.71
C VAL A 235 12.01 -10.22 0.76
N ILE A 236 12.21 -10.54 -0.51
CA ILE A 236 11.26 -10.38 -1.57
C ILE A 236 10.56 -11.73 -1.56
N ILE A 237 9.30 -11.79 -1.12
CA ILE A 237 8.57 -13.05 -1.27
C ILE A 237 8.64 -13.41 -2.74
N ASN A 238 9.17 -14.62 -2.95
CA ASN A 238 9.80 -15.12 -4.13
C ASN A 238 9.14 -14.60 -5.41
N PHE A 239 9.63 -13.44 -5.89
CA PHE A 239 9.23 -12.98 -7.21
C PHE A 239 9.49 -14.12 -8.19
N ASP A 240 10.60 -14.84 -8.06
CA ASP A 240 10.95 -15.92 -8.99
C ASP A 240 10.09 -17.20 -8.87
N GLU A 241 9.56 -17.59 -7.69
CA GLU A 241 8.63 -18.74 -7.63
C GLU A 241 7.23 -18.39 -8.12
N ILE A 242 6.81 -17.13 -7.93
CA ILE A 242 5.48 -16.66 -8.29
C ILE A 242 5.44 -16.16 -9.75
N TYR A 243 6.54 -15.59 -10.24
CA TYR A 243 6.67 -14.97 -11.56
C TYR A 243 7.14 -16.00 -12.58
N GLN A 244 6.21 -16.48 -13.40
CA GLN A 244 6.56 -17.16 -14.64
C GLN A 244 6.77 -16.11 -15.73
N LYS A 245 8.04 -15.89 -16.10
CA LYS A 245 8.50 -14.87 -17.06
C LYS A 245 7.83 -14.97 -18.45
N ASP A 246 7.33 -16.15 -18.80
CA ASP A 246 6.80 -16.48 -20.12
C ASP A 246 5.26 -16.33 -20.24
N GLN A 247 4.59 -15.77 -19.22
CA GLN A 247 3.13 -15.66 -19.18
C GLN A 247 2.59 -14.22 -19.15
N LEU A 248 3.37 -13.23 -19.57
CA LEU A 248 2.84 -11.89 -19.77
C LEU A 248 1.81 -11.91 -20.91
N ASN A 249 0.61 -11.45 -20.61
CA ASN A 249 -0.49 -11.48 -21.56
C ASN A 249 -0.22 -10.40 -22.63
N GLU A 250 -0.01 -10.79 -23.89
CA GLU A 250 0.11 -9.88 -25.05
C GLU A 250 -1.24 -9.24 -25.43
N GLY A 251 -2.11 -9.02 -24.44
CA GLY A 251 -3.39 -8.37 -24.63
C GLY A 251 -3.21 -7.00 -25.31
N ASN A 252 -4.01 -6.73 -26.32
CA ASN A 252 -3.97 -5.46 -27.06
C ASN A 252 -4.49 -4.26 -26.25
N ASP A 253 -5.10 -4.54 -25.09
CA ASP A 253 -5.82 -3.58 -24.27
C ASP A 253 -4.98 -3.18 -23.04
N ILE A 254 -4.63 -1.90 -22.99
CA ILE A 254 -3.82 -1.29 -21.94
C ILE A 254 -4.75 -0.45 -21.06
N LEU A 255 -4.75 -0.69 -19.76
CA LEU A 255 -5.49 0.12 -18.81
C LEU A 255 -4.75 1.43 -18.53
N PHE A 256 -5.29 2.52 -19.06
CA PHE A 256 -4.84 3.86 -18.72
C PHE A 256 -5.43 4.30 -17.39
N VAL A 257 -4.60 4.86 -16.50
CA VAL A 257 -5.02 5.40 -15.19
C VAL A 257 -4.20 6.65 -14.84
N SER A 258 -4.84 7.82 -14.72
CA SER A 258 -4.14 9.06 -14.36
C SER A 258 -4.97 9.96 -13.43
N PRO A 259 -4.36 10.59 -12.42
CA PRO A 259 -5.03 11.60 -11.61
C PRO A 259 -5.22 12.93 -12.35
N TYR A 260 -4.39 13.24 -13.35
CA TYR A 260 -4.34 14.57 -13.99
C TYR A 260 -4.88 14.57 -15.41
N LEU A 261 -4.60 13.51 -16.16
CA LEU A 261 -4.92 13.42 -17.58
C LEU A 261 -6.25 12.70 -17.77
N ARG A 262 -7.05 13.22 -18.69
CA ARG A 262 -8.28 12.60 -19.14
C ARG A 262 -8.15 12.15 -20.57
N VAL A 263 -8.57 10.93 -20.84
CA VAL A 263 -8.77 10.40 -22.19
C VAL A 263 -10.27 10.13 -22.32
N ASN A 264 -10.91 10.56 -23.40
CA ASN A 264 -12.37 10.41 -23.58
C ASN A 264 -13.20 10.89 -22.37
N GLY A 265 -12.77 11.98 -21.73
CA GLY A 265 -13.43 12.55 -20.55
C GLY A 265 -13.22 11.80 -19.23
N LYS A 266 -12.52 10.66 -19.22
CA LYS A 266 -12.29 9.83 -18.03
C LYS A 266 -10.82 9.82 -17.62
N HIS A 267 -10.60 9.74 -16.30
CA HIS A 267 -9.28 9.55 -15.66
C HIS A 267 -8.76 8.12 -15.76
N TRP A 268 -9.56 7.21 -16.31
CA TRP A 268 -9.17 5.85 -16.60
C TRP A 268 -9.93 5.33 -17.82
N ASN A 269 -9.28 4.53 -18.68
CA ASN A 269 -9.88 3.90 -19.85
C ASN A 269 -9.11 2.64 -20.24
N LEU A 270 -9.80 1.70 -20.89
CA LEU A 270 -9.14 0.63 -21.64
C LEU A 270 -8.79 1.17 -23.04
N LEU A 271 -7.51 1.10 -23.41
CA LEU A 271 -6.98 1.66 -24.64
C LEU A 271 -6.32 0.57 -25.50
N GLY A 272 -6.63 0.55 -26.79
CA GLY A 272 -5.87 -0.27 -27.74
C GLY A 272 -4.48 0.31 -28.01
N ASN A 273 -3.53 -0.55 -28.42
CA ASN A 273 -2.13 -0.21 -28.70
C ASN A 273 -1.92 1.08 -29.53
N LYS A 274 -2.66 1.26 -30.64
CA LYS A 274 -2.54 2.48 -31.48
C LYS A 274 -2.90 3.78 -30.74
N CYS A 275 -3.84 3.73 -29.79
CA CYS A 275 -4.22 4.89 -28.99
C CYS A 275 -3.11 5.21 -27.98
N VAL A 276 -2.50 4.19 -27.40
CA VAL A 276 -1.37 4.34 -26.47
C VAL A 276 -0.15 4.95 -27.15
N GLU A 277 0.25 4.48 -28.34
CA GLU A 277 1.38 5.05 -29.08
C GLU A 277 1.19 6.55 -29.35
N LYS A 278 -0.02 6.94 -29.80
CA LYS A 278 -0.36 8.35 -30.01
C LYS A 278 -0.33 9.15 -28.71
N LEU A 279 -0.81 8.57 -27.61
CA LEU A 279 -0.86 9.22 -26.30
C LEU A 279 0.55 9.42 -25.73
N VAL A 280 1.40 8.40 -25.80
CA VAL A 280 2.81 8.45 -25.39
C VAL A 280 3.58 9.47 -26.23
N ALA A 281 3.40 9.45 -27.55
CA ALA A 281 4.05 10.42 -28.45
C ALA A 281 3.60 11.87 -28.20
N LYS A 282 2.32 12.08 -27.85
CA LYS A 282 1.77 13.41 -27.54
C LYS A 282 2.21 13.91 -26.16
N ILE A 283 2.49 13.00 -25.23
CA ILE A 283 2.87 13.32 -23.85
C ILE A 283 4.38 13.07 -23.70
N ASN A 284 5.17 13.86 -24.42
CA ASN A 284 6.63 13.91 -24.25
C ASN A 284 7.08 14.55 -22.92
N ARG A 285 6.14 14.90 -22.02
CA ARG A 285 6.42 15.46 -20.70
C ARG A 285 5.38 14.98 -19.70
N SER A 286 5.84 14.56 -18.52
CA SER A 286 5.11 14.24 -17.27
C SER A 286 4.83 12.76 -16.96
N GLY A 287 5.80 12.10 -16.32
CA GLY A 287 5.56 11.07 -15.29
C GLY A 287 4.65 9.88 -15.63
N LEU A 288 4.47 9.57 -16.91
CA LEU A 288 3.71 8.40 -17.37
C LEU A 288 4.63 7.17 -17.38
N HIS A 289 4.12 6.08 -16.83
CA HIS A 289 4.76 4.78 -16.76
C HIS A 289 3.93 3.79 -17.58
N LEU A 290 4.54 3.16 -18.58
CA LEU A 290 3.97 2.02 -19.29
C LEU A 290 4.59 0.74 -18.73
N ILE A 291 3.76 -0.17 -18.23
CA ILE A 291 4.17 -1.50 -17.79
C ILE A 291 3.37 -2.51 -18.59
N LYS A 292 4.08 -3.41 -19.28
CA LYS A 292 3.53 -4.55 -19.98
C LYS A 292 3.68 -5.79 -19.12
#